data_AF-A0A7C7NKX2-F1
#
_entry.id   AF-A0A7C7NKX2-F1
#
_cell.length_a   1.000
_cell.length_b   1.000
_cell.length_c   1.000
_cell.angle_alpha   90.00
_cell.angle_beta   90.00
_cell.angle_gamma   90.00
#
_symmetry.space_group_name_H-M   'P 1'
#
loop_
_entity.id
_entity.type
_entity.pdbx_description
1 polymer ?
#
loop_
_entity_poly.entity_id
_entity_poly.type
_entity_poly.pdbx_seq_one_letter_code
_entity_poly.pdbx_strand_id
1 'polypeptide(L)'
;VPDTRSAEFFGFFGFFGKVAAVIGPMLYTVLAVMFDSRVAISSLAVLIIAGTIMMRWVDVEDGIAVATAEDARIRGITESE
;
A
#
# COMPACT_ATOMS: atom_id res chain seq x y z
N VAL A 1 -9.59 -7.19 4.12
CA VAL A 1 -9.59 -6.28 5.29
C VAL A 1 -10.79 -6.62 6.16
N PRO A 2 -10.71 -6.51 7.49
CA PRO A 2 -11.85 -6.78 8.37
C PRO A 2 -12.99 -5.78 8.11
N ASP A 3 -14.23 -6.25 8.06
CA ASP A 3 -15.43 -5.42 7.87
C ASP A 3 -15.58 -4.42 9.02
N THR A 4 -15.34 -4.90 10.25
CA THR A 4 -15.50 -4.15 11.50
C THR A 4 -14.54 -2.96 11.62
N ARG A 5 -13.43 -2.97 10.88
CA ARG A 5 -12.41 -1.89 10.87
C ARG A 5 -12.11 -1.37 9.47
N SER A 6 -13.00 -1.61 8.51
CA SER A 6 -12.80 -1.25 7.10
C SER A 6 -12.48 0.25 6.90
N ALA A 7 -13.10 1.14 7.67
CA ALA A 7 -12.85 2.59 7.61
C ALA A 7 -11.41 2.98 8.02
N GLU A 8 -10.83 2.32 9.04
CA GLU A 8 -9.45 2.55 9.47
C GLU A 8 -8.47 2.17 8.36
N PHE A 9 -8.66 0.99 7.75
CA PHE A 9 -7.85 0.50 6.64
C PHE A 9 -7.99 1.35 5.36
N PHE A 10 -9.20 1.86 5.06
CA PHE A 10 -9.40 2.78 3.94
C PHE A 10 -8.63 4.10 4.14
N GLY A 11 -8.58 4.61 5.37
CA GLY A 11 -7.76 5.76 5.74
C GLY A 11 -6.27 5.55 5.44
N PHE A 12 -5.73 4.38 5.80
CA PHE A 12 -4.34 4.03 5.48
C PHE A 12 -4.10 3.92 3.97
N PHE A 13 -4.97 3.24 3.22
CA PHE A 13 -4.84 3.13 1.76
C PHE A 13 -4.79 4.51 1.08
N GLY A 14 -5.71 5.42 1.45
CA GLY A 14 -5.72 6.78 0.94
C GLY A 14 -4.48 7.59 1.32
N PHE A 15 -3.94 7.40 2.52
CA PHE A 15 -2.70 8.05 2.97
C PHE A 15 -1.50 7.64 2.11
N PHE A 16 -1.32 6.34 1.84
CA PHE A 16 -0.21 5.87 1.00
C PHE A 16 -0.28 6.44 -0.41
N GLY A 17 -1.47 6.62 -0.98
CA GLY A 17 -1.65 7.30 -2.27
C GLY A 17 -1.13 8.74 -2.25
N LYS A 18 -1.39 9.49 -1.17
CA LYS A 18 -0.87 10.87 -0.99
C LYS A 18 0.65 10.89 -0.84
N VAL A 19 1.21 9.95 -0.08
CA VAL A 19 2.66 9.81 0.07
C VAL A 19 3.32 9.51 -1.27
N ALA A 20 2.78 8.57 -2.06
CA ALA A 20 3.27 8.24 -3.38
C ALA A 20 3.21 9.44 -4.35
N ALA A 21 2.12 10.23 -4.29
CA ALA A 21 1.96 11.44 -5.09
C ALA A 21 2.96 12.55 -4.77
N VAL A 22 3.60 12.51 -3.59
CA VAL A 22 4.69 13.43 -3.21
C VAL A 22 6.05 12.84 -3.59
N ILE A 23 6.30 11.58 -3.23
CA ILE A 23 7.61 10.94 -3.44
C ILE A 23 7.92 10.74 -4.93
N GLY A 24 6.95 10.32 -5.73
CA GLY A 24 7.15 10.04 -7.16
C GLY A 24 7.67 11.27 -7.94
N PRO A 25 6.94 12.39 -7.94
CA PRO A 25 7.39 13.62 -8.60
C PRO A 25 8.69 14.18 -8.01
N MET A 26 8.90 14.06 -6.69
CA MET A 26 10.14 14.50 -6.05
C MET A 26 11.35 13.70 -6.58
N LEU A 27 11.26 12.37 -6.59
CA LEU A 27 12.33 11.51 -7.10
C LEU A 27 12.59 11.79 -8.59
N TYR A 28 11.53 11.87 -9.40
CA TYR A 28 11.65 12.21 -10.81
C TYR A 28 12.36 13.55 -11.02
N THR A 29 11.94 14.59 -10.28
CA THR A 29 12.49 15.95 -10.42
C THR A 29 13.95 16.01 -10.02
N VAL A 30 14.33 15.36 -8.90
CA VAL A 30 15.73 15.29 -8.46
C VAL A 30 16.60 14.63 -9.53
N LEU A 31 16.16 13.51 -10.09
CA LEU A 31 16.91 12.81 -11.14
C LEU A 31 16.94 13.58 -12.47
N ALA A 32 15.85 14.29 -12.82
CA ALA A 32 15.81 15.13 -14.02
C ALA A 32 16.71 16.36 -13.93
N VAL A 33 16.96 16.88 -12.72
CA VAL A 33 17.86 18.03 -12.50
C VAL A 33 19.32 17.59 -12.40
N MET A 34 19.59 16.47 -11.72
CA MET A 34 20.96 15.97 -11.54
C MET A 34 21.51 15.24 -12.77
N PHE A 35 20.65 14.63 -13.57
CA PHE A 35 20.99 13.85 -14.75
C PHE A 35 20.17 14.33 -15.97
N ASP A 36 19.96 13.45 -16.96
CA ASP A 36 19.14 13.74 -18.12
C ASP A 36 17.75 13.06 -18.06
N SER A 37 16.87 13.45 -18.98
CA SER A 37 15.49 12.96 -19.04
C SER A 37 15.38 11.43 -19.17
N ARG A 38 16.35 10.74 -19.77
CA ARG A 38 16.33 9.28 -19.90
C ARG A 38 16.46 8.62 -18.54
N VAL A 39 17.37 9.11 -17.70
CA VAL A 39 17.56 8.62 -16.33
C VAL A 39 16.32 8.90 -15.49
N ALA A 40 15.76 10.11 -15.59
CA ALA A 40 14.54 10.48 -14.87
C ALA A 40 13.35 9.57 -15.22
N ILE A 41 13.10 9.30 -16.51
CA ILE A 41 12.01 8.40 -16.95
C ILE A 41 12.32 6.95 -16.54
N SER A 42 13.57 6.51 -16.62
CA SER A 42 13.96 5.15 -16.19
C SER A 42 13.69 4.90 -14.70
N SER A 43 13.75 5.95 -13.86
CA SER A 43 13.45 5.83 -12.43
C SER A 43 12.01 5.42 -12.15
N LEU A 44 11.06 5.85 -12.99
CA LEU A 44 9.65 5.44 -12.90
C LEU A 44 9.51 3.95 -13.18
N ALA A 45 10.22 3.45 -14.20
CA ALA A 45 10.24 2.02 -14.53
C ALA A 45 10.84 1.20 -13.38
N VAL A 46 11.94 1.66 -12.78
CA VAL A 46 12.56 1.02 -11.60
C VAL A 46 11.58 0.99 -10.42
N LEU A 47 10.86 2.09 -10.15
CA LEU A 47 9.84 2.16 -9.10
C LEU A 47 8.72 1.14 -9.32
N ILE A 48 8.20 1.06 -10.55
CA ILE A 48 7.14 0.09 -10.90
C ILE A 48 7.65 -1.33 -10.72
N ILE A 49 8.81 -1.68 -11.29
CA ILE A 49 9.39 -3.02 -11.19
C ILE A 49 9.66 -3.39 -9.73
N ALA A 50 10.24 -2.49 -8.94
CA ALA A 50 10.49 -2.71 -7.53
C ALA A 50 9.18 -2.97 -6.75
N GLY A 51 8.15 -2.16 -6.99
CA GLY A 51 6.82 -2.36 -6.41
C GLY A 51 6.19 -3.70 -6.81
N THR A 52 6.29 -4.06 -8.09
CA THR A 52 5.78 -5.34 -8.59
C THR A 52 6.50 -6.54 -7.98
N ILE A 53 7.83 -6.48 -7.85
CA ILE A 53 8.60 -7.54 -7.19
C ILE A 53 8.22 -7.62 -5.71
N MET A 54 8.06 -6.49 -5.03
CA MET A 54 7.68 -6.43 -3.63
C MET A 54 6.34 -7.13 -3.36
N MET A 55 5.37 -7.00 -4.27
CA MET A 55 4.08 -7.69 -4.16
C MET A 55 4.20 -9.22 -4.15
N ARG A 56 5.30 -9.79 -4.64
CA ARG A 56 5.48 -11.24 -4.71
C ARG A 56 5.74 -11.91 -3.36
N TRP A 57 6.06 -11.14 -2.33
CA TRP A 57 6.21 -11.63 -0.95
C TRP A 57 4.93 -11.47 -0.12
N VAL A 58 3.86 -10.94 -0.71
CA VAL A 58 2.58 -10.76 -0.02
C VAL A 58 1.79 -12.07 -0.05
N ASP A 59 1.52 -12.63 1.12
CA ASP A 59 0.61 -13.76 1.30
C ASP A 59 -0.83 -13.23 1.43
N VAL A 60 -1.67 -13.55 0.45
CA VAL A 60 -3.05 -13.07 0.39
C VAL A 60 -3.97 -13.95 1.23
N GLU A 61 -3.76 -15.27 1.18
CA GLU A 61 -4.53 -16.24 1.94
C GLU A 61 -4.43 -16.02 3.46
N ASP A 62 -3.22 -15.83 3.98
CA ASP A 62 -3.00 -15.51 5.40
C ASP A 62 -3.69 -14.20 5.79
N GLY A 63 -3.56 -13.17 4.94
CA GLY A 63 -4.21 -11.87 5.16
C GLY A 63 -5.74 -11.96 5.22
N ILE A 64 -6.36 -12.83 4.42
CA ILE A 64 -7.81 -13.10 4.48
C ILE A 64 -8.16 -13.83 5.77
N ALA A 65 -7.42 -14.87 6.13
CA ALA A 65 -7.67 -15.66 7.34
C ALA A 65 -7.62 -14.79 8.61
N VAL A 66 -6.60 -13.93 8.73
CA VAL A 66 -6.46 -12.98 9.84
C VAL A 66 -7.62 -11.99 9.88
N ALA A 67 -8.05 -11.48 8.72
CA ALA A 67 -9.17 -10.54 8.66
C ALA A 67 -10.50 -11.18 9.13
N THR A 68 -10.79 -12.40 8.69
CA THR A 68 -12.00 -13.12 9.10
C THR A 68 -11.98 -13.48 10.59
N ALA A 69 -10.83 -13.92 11.11
CA ALA A 69 -10.69 -14.24 12.53
C ALA A 69 -10.93 -13.01 13.43
N GLU A 70 -10.44 -11.84 13.01
CA GLU A 70 -10.65 -10.58 13.73
C GLU A 70 -12.12 -10.13 13.72
N ASP A 71 -12.81 -10.25 12.58
CA ASP A 71 -14.24 -9.92 12.50
C ASP A 71 -15.09 -10.84 13.37
N ALA A 72 -14.79 -12.14 13.40
CA ALA A 72 -15.48 -13.10 14.25
C ALA A 72 -15.27 -12.78 15.75
N ARG A 73 -14.05 -12.40 16.13
CA ARG A 73 -13.72 -11.99 17.51
C ARG A 73 -14.50 -10.76 17.94
N ILE A 74 -14.60 -9.72 17.09
CA ILE A 74 -15.31 -8.49 17.42
C ILE A 74 -16.83 -8.74 17.49
N ARG A 75 -17.41 -9.45 16.52
CA ARG A 75 -18.86 -9.75 16.52
C ARG A 75 -19.27 -10.60 17.72
N GLY A 76 -18.43 -11.56 18.12
CA GLY A 76 -18.68 -12.39 19.32
C GLY A 76 -18.65 -11.62 20.64
N ILE A 77 -17.94 -10.48 20.71
CA ILE A 77 -18.01 -9.56 21.87
C ILE A 77 -19.37 -8.87 21.89
N THR A 78 -19.87 -8.41 20.73
CA THR A 78 -21.15 -7.70 20.61
C THR A 78 -22.37 -8.56 20.93
N GLU A 79 -22.33 -9.88 20.70
CA GLU A 79 -23.45 -10.78 21.03
C GLU A 79 -23.48 -11.22 22.51
N SER A 80 -22.41 -10.95 23.26
CA SER A 80 -22.26 -11.35 24.67
C SER A 80 -22.62 -10.26 25.69
N GLU A 81 -23.06 -9.08 25.23
CA GLU A 81 -23.62 -7.97 26.02
C GLU A 81 -25.15 -7.89 25.87
#